data_AF-A0ABC9P920-F1
#
_entry.id   AF-A0ABC9P920-F1
#
_cell.length_a   1.000
_cell.length_b   1.000
_cell.length_c   1.000
_cell.angle_alpha   90.00
_cell.angle_beta   90.00
_cell.angle_gamma   90.00
#
_symmetry.space_group_name_H-M   'P 1'
#
loop_
_entity.id
_entity.type
_entity.pdbx_description
1 polymer ?
#
loop_
_entity_poly.entity_id
_entity_poly.type
_entity_poly.pdbx_seq_one_letter_code
_entity_poly.pdbx_strand_id
1 'polypeptide(L)'
;DTELYVGQKWNLESVFKNVVDKDGNPIKPEEVNYVSIDGNKTREIDTSKPGKHTVSIAILKANKEWVYSNNVTVTVEDKTSIETKNSILYVGQKWDPKDNFVNATDEDGKSIPWEDPRITKNGASIDTSKPGEHKIKYTFQGKVKNVDSEFTVTVKEEPFTIKQVPYFDFEDHILVSTNKSVVNKKENPTIDLETPSIEGKDWQLQVELSPFLDKKNSKSILKGVSLYIPKGKLESDLETEEPTQYDCQLEANGKASILMHGTKTKGKGRWKNKLATKEITLSIPPENKKGNYESTLHWTLLDVPG
;
A
#
# COMPACT_ATOMS: atom_id res chain seq x y z
N ASP A 1 -21.16 37.16 15.86
CA ASP A 1 -20.43 36.03 16.46
C ASP A 1 -18.98 36.05 16.03
N THR A 2 -18.12 35.39 16.78
CA THR A 2 -16.69 35.23 16.44
C THR A 2 -16.21 33.84 16.86
N GLU A 3 -15.21 33.34 16.16
CA GLU A 3 -14.48 32.12 16.48
C GLU A 3 -13.08 32.50 16.99
N LEU A 4 -12.62 31.81 18.03
CA LEU A 4 -11.29 31.87 18.61
C LEU A 4 -10.75 30.46 18.76
N TYR A 5 -9.44 30.32 18.86
CA TYR A 5 -8.79 29.06 19.18
C TYR A 5 -8.29 29.02 20.62
N VAL A 6 -8.05 27.81 21.14
CA VAL A 6 -7.53 27.64 22.50
C VAL A 6 -6.23 28.43 22.70
N GLY A 7 -6.24 29.30 23.72
CA GLY A 7 -5.13 30.16 24.09
C GLY A 7 -5.03 31.45 23.27
N GLN A 8 -5.91 31.65 22.29
CA GLN A 8 -5.99 32.90 21.54
C GLN A 8 -6.47 34.03 22.45
N LYS A 9 -5.87 35.22 22.32
CA LYS A 9 -6.32 36.41 23.06
C LYS A 9 -7.65 36.91 22.51
N TRP A 10 -8.59 37.17 23.42
CA TRP A 10 -9.86 37.82 23.13
C TRP A 10 -9.76 39.34 23.33
N ASN A 11 -10.47 40.11 22.50
CA ASN A 11 -10.70 41.54 22.73
C ASN A 11 -12.11 41.94 22.30
N LEU A 12 -12.67 42.99 22.91
CA LEU A 12 -14.07 43.37 22.66
C LEU A 12 -14.32 43.88 21.22
N GLU A 13 -13.30 44.49 20.61
CA GLU A 13 -13.27 44.93 19.22
C GLU A 13 -13.53 43.80 18.21
N SER A 14 -13.14 42.55 18.50
CA SER A 14 -13.41 41.43 17.60
C SER A 14 -14.88 41.05 17.47
N VAL A 15 -15.77 41.58 18.32
CA VAL A 15 -17.23 41.35 18.25
C VAL A 15 -18.01 42.64 18.01
N PHE A 16 -17.69 43.72 18.71
CA PHE A 16 -18.45 44.97 18.62
C PHE A 16 -17.68 46.01 17.79
N LYS A 17 -18.16 46.27 16.57
CA LYS A 17 -17.50 47.20 15.62
C LYS A 17 -18.07 48.63 15.67
N ASN A 18 -19.35 48.76 16.04
CA ASN A 18 -20.07 50.04 16.05
C ASN A 18 -20.66 50.26 17.44
N VAL A 19 -19.89 50.90 18.31
CA VAL A 19 -20.34 51.29 19.65
C VAL A 19 -20.44 52.81 19.69
N VAL A 20 -21.55 53.33 20.23
CA VAL A 20 -21.78 54.77 20.38
C VAL A 20 -22.09 55.10 21.83
N ASP A 21 -21.66 56.27 22.31
CA ASP A 21 -21.98 56.77 23.64
C ASP A 21 -23.47 57.15 23.80
N LYS A 22 -23.81 57.69 24.98
CA LYS A 22 -25.15 58.17 25.32
C LYS A 22 -25.68 59.30 24.42
N ASP A 23 -24.79 60.02 23.73
CA ASP A 23 -25.10 61.16 22.87
C ASP A 23 -25.04 60.77 21.38
N GLY A 24 -24.73 59.50 21.08
CA GLY A 24 -24.65 58.95 19.72
C GLY A 24 -23.28 59.09 19.05
N ASN A 25 -22.25 59.54 19.78
CA ASN A 25 -20.89 59.64 19.23
C ASN A 25 -20.21 58.27 19.25
N PRO A 26 -19.47 57.88 18.20
CA PRO A 26 -18.69 56.65 18.22
C PRO A 26 -17.69 56.61 19.38
N ILE A 27 -17.66 55.49 20.09
CA ILE A 27 -16.66 55.19 21.13
C ILE A 27 -15.97 53.88 20.84
N LYS A 28 -14.79 53.70 21.40
CA LYS A 28 -14.09 52.42 21.28
C LYS A 28 -14.73 51.38 22.20
N PRO A 29 -14.84 50.10 21.79
CA PRO A 29 -15.34 49.03 22.66
C PRO A 29 -14.62 48.96 24.02
N GLU A 30 -13.33 49.27 24.08
CA GLU A 30 -12.53 49.30 25.32
C GLU A 30 -13.10 50.31 26.34
N GLU A 31 -13.66 51.42 25.86
CA GLU A 31 -14.21 52.51 26.69
C GLU A 31 -15.57 52.17 27.31
N VAL A 32 -16.17 51.02 26.93
CA VAL A 32 -17.48 50.60 27.43
C VAL A 32 -17.42 50.10 28.87
N ASN A 33 -18.02 50.85 29.80
CA ASN A 33 -17.93 50.56 31.24
C ASN A 33 -18.65 49.28 31.71
N TYR A 34 -19.62 48.77 30.96
CA TYR A 34 -20.37 47.57 31.32
C TYR A 34 -20.28 46.52 30.21
N VAL A 35 -19.52 45.47 30.49
CA VAL A 35 -19.43 44.27 29.67
C VAL A 35 -19.95 43.12 30.51
N SER A 36 -20.87 42.33 29.94
CA SER A 36 -21.39 41.11 30.53
C SER A 36 -20.97 39.92 29.68
N ILE A 37 -20.35 38.94 30.33
CA ILE A 37 -19.94 37.66 29.74
C ILE A 37 -20.59 36.57 30.57
N ASP A 38 -21.41 35.73 29.93
CA ASP A 38 -22.17 34.65 30.57
C ASP A 38 -22.99 35.12 31.79
N GLY A 39 -23.54 36.34 31.71
CA GLY A 39 -24.33 36.96 32.77
C GLY A 39 -23.53 37.64 33.88
N ASN A 40 -22.20 37.53 33.88
CA ASN A 40 -21.31 38.14 34.87
C ASN A 40 -20.69 39.43 34.34
N LYS A 41 -20.56 40.46 35.20
CA LYS A 41 -19.86 41.71 34.84
C LYS A 41 -18.34 41.48 34.82
N THR A 42 -17.81 41.08 33.67
CA THR A 42 -16.39 40.83 33.44
C THR A 42 -16.01 41.17 31.99
N ARG A 43 -14.72 41.32 31.74
CA ARG A 43 -14.14 41.54 30.40
C ARG A 43 -13.26 40.38 29.92
N GLU A 44 -13.14 39.34 30.73
CA GLU A 44 -12.26 38.21 30.46
C GLU A 44 -13.06 37.00 29.96
N ILE A 45 -12.55 36.35 28.93
CA ILE A 45 -13.00 35.04 28.46
C ILE A 45 -11.85 34.06 28.74
N ASP A 46 -12.16 32.94 29.40
CA ASP A 46 -11.20 31.85 29.57
C ASP A 46 -11.04 31.10 28.23
N THR A 47 -10.08 31.52 27.42
CA THR A 47 -9.76 30.85 26.15
C THR A 47 -8.85 29.63 26.34
N SER A 48 -8.49 29.25 27.58
CA SER A 48 -7.69 28.05 27.82
C SER A 48 -8.45 26.75 27.55
N LYS A 49 -9.77 26.82 27.37
CA LYS A 49 -10.66 25.68 27.12
C LYS A 49 -11.63 26.01 25.99
N PRO A 50 -12.00 25.00 25.18
CA PRO A 50 -13.06 25.19 24.18
C PRO A 50 -14.42 25.40 24.85
N GLY A 51 -15.25 26.24 24.26
CA GLY A 51 -16.53 26.64 24.85
C GLY A 51 -17.24 27.74 24.08
N LYS A 52 -18.48 28.05 24.47
CA LYS A 52 -19.25 29.17 23.93
C LYS A 52 -19.53 30.16 25.04
N HIS A 53 -19.31 31.43 24.77
CA HIS A 53 -19.52 32.54 25.69
C HIS A 53 -20.49 33.54 25.09
N THR A 54 -21.47 33.96 25.89
CA THR A 54 -22.43 35.00 25.50
C THR A 54 -21.96 36.34 25.99
N VAL A 55 -21.71 37.27 25.06
CA VAL A 55 -21.22 38.61 25.36
C VAL A 55 -22.30 39.65 25.04
N SER A 56 -22.52 40.56 25.98
CA SER A 56 -23.31 41.77 25.76
C SER A 56 -22.62 42.97 26.40
N ILE A 57 -22.94 44.16 25.89
CA ILE A 57 -22.51 45.42 26.46
C ILE A 57 -23.70 46.25 26.91
N ALA A 58 -23.48 47.15 27.85
CA ALA A 58 -24.49 48.12 28.24
C ALA A 58 -23.91 49.53 28.39
N ILE A 59 -24.69 50.54 28.01
CA ILE A 59 -24.33 51.95 28.11
C ILE A 59 -25.38 52.67 28.96
N LEU A 60 -24.90 53.45 29.91
CA LEU A 60 -25.75 54.23 30.81
C LEU A 60 -26.07 55.58 30.15
N LYS A 61 -27.36 55.86 29.95
CA LYS A 61 -27.85 57.13 29.44
C LYS A 61 -27.80 58.25 30.49
N ALA A 62 -27.93 59.49 30.04
CA ALA A 62 -27.99 60.67 30.91
C ALA A 62 -29.15 60.62 31.93
N ASN A 63 -30.26 59.97 31.59
CA ASN A 63 -31.41 59.74 32.47
C ASN A 63 -31.23 58.56 33.45
N LYS A 64 -30.01 58.00 33.55
CA LYS A 64 -29.65 56.84 34.40
C LYS A 64 -30.30 55.51 34.00
N GLU A 65 -30.81 55.40 32.77
CA GLU A 65 -31.29 54.12 32.22
C GLU A 65 -30.17 53.39 31.46
N TRP A 66 -30.14 52.07 31.57
CA TRP A 66 -29.21 51.22 30.79
C TRP A 66 -29.81 50.86 29.44
N VAL A 67 -29.01 50.96 28.39
CA VAL A 67 -29.29 50.37 27.08
C VAL A 67 -28.34 49.21 26.88
N TYR A 68 -28.91 48.03 26.66
CA TYR A 68 -28.17 46.80 26.41
C TYR A 68 -28.05 46.55 24.90
N SER A 69 -26.92 46.00 24.46
CA SER A 69 -26.78 45.47 23.11
C SER A 69 -27.58 44.17 22.94
N ASN A 70 -27.66 43.69 21.69
CA ASN A 70 -27.92 42.28 21.46
C ASN A 70 -26.80 41.42 22.06
N ASN A 71 -27.11 40.15 22.30
CA ASN A 71 -26.12 39.15 22.65
C ASN A 71 -25.32 38.75 21.41
N VAL A 72 -24.05 38.47 21.60
CA VAL A 72 -23.16 37.89 20.59
C VAL A 72 -22.47 36.65 21.16
N THR A 73 -22.28 35.64 20.33
CA THR A 73 -21.59 34.41 20.74
C THR A 73 -20.11 34.48 20.36
N VAL A 74 -19.23 34.23 21.32
CA VAL A 74 -17.81 33.93 21.11
C VAL A 74 -17.63 32.42 21.28
N THR A 75 -17.13 31.74 20.25
CA THR A 75 -16.84 30.30 20.32
C THR A 75 -15.33 30.10 20.37
N VAL A 76 -14.84 29.41 21.40
CA VAL A 76 -13.45 28.92 21.49
C VAL A 76 -13.43 27.47 21.00
N GLU A 77 -12.68 27.21 19.95
CA GLU A 77 -12.52 25.87 19.36
C GLU A 77 -11.14 25.28 19.65
N ASP A 78 -11.07 23.96 19.60
CA ASP A 78 -9.82 23.20 19.64
C ASP A 78 -9.74 22.31 18.40
N LYS A 79 -8.88 22.70 17.45
CA LYS A 79 -8.68 22.01 16.18
C LYS A 79 -7.51 21.01 16.21
N THR A 80 -7.05 20.66 17.41
CA THR A 80 -6.03 19.61 17.63
C THR A 80 -6.47 18.30 16.97
N SER A 81 -5.65 17.77 16.06
CA SER A 81 -5.91 16.49 15.39
C SER A 81 -4.61 15.74 15.04
N ILE A 82 -4.73 14.43 14.85
CA ILE A 82 -3.66 13.58 14.29
C ILE A 82 -4.30 12.49 13.43
N GLU A 83 -3.73 12.28 12.24
CA GLU A 83 -4.21 11.30 11.26
C GLU A 83 -3.09 10.33 10.89
N THR A 84 -3.45 9.05 10.84
CA THR A 84 -2.56 7.95 10.47
C THR A 84 -3.18 7.08 9.37
N LYS A 85 -2.35 6.27 8.73
CA LYS A 85 -2.78 5.30 7.72
C LYS A 85 -2.18 3.93 8.00
N ASN A 86 -2.86 2.89 7.54
CA ASN A 86 -2.33 1.53 7.58
C ASN A 86 -1.19 1.35 6.57
N SER A 87 -0.35 0.35 6.79
CA SER A 87 0.71 -0.04 5.83
C SER A 87 0.83 -1.55 5.72
N ILE A 88 1.41 -1.99 4.60
CA ILE A 88 1.79 -3.37 4.38
C ILE A 88 3.31 -3.40 4.31
N LEU A 89 3.91 -4.31 5.06
CA LEU A 89 5.31 -4.67 4.98
C LEU A 89 5.43 -6.14 4.57
N TYR A 90 6.59 -6.49 4.07
CA TYR A 90 6.99 -7.87 3.84
C TYR A 90 7.98 -8.33 4.90
N VAL A 91 8.03 -9.64 5.14
CA VAL A 91 8.93 -10.23 6.12
C VAL A 91 10.37 -9.77 5.87
N GLY A 92 11.05 -9.33 6.94
CA GLY A 92 12.41 -8.79 6.91
C GLY A 92 12.52 -7.31 6.52
N GLN A 93 11.45 -6.65 6.06
CA GLN A 93 11.49 -5.21 5.80
C GLN A 93 11.63 -4.41 7.09
N LYS A 94 12.33 -3.28 7.02
CA LYS A 94 12.35 -2.32 8.12
C LYS A 94 11.09 -1.47 8.08
N TRP A 95 10.50 -1.26 9.25
CA TRP A 95 9.40 -0.34 9.41
C TRP A 95 9.92 1.05 9.78
N ASP A 96 9.54 2.09 9.04
CA ASP A 96 9.67 3.49 9.47
C ASP A 96 8.32 3.98 10.02
N PRO A 97 8.23 4.34 11.31
CA PRO A 97 7.03 4.95 11.88
C PRO A 97 6.47 6.13 11.06
N LYS A 98 7.34 6.92 10.43
CA LYS A 98 6.91 8.06 9.61
C LYS A 98 6.03 7.66 8.44
N ASP A 99 6.18 6.44 7.92
CA ASP A 99 5.40 5.95 6.77
C ASP A 99 3.89 5.88 7.07
N ASN A 100 3.50 5.79 8.34
CA ASN A 100 2.11 5.71 8.77
C ASN A 100 1.51 7.06 9.18
N PHE A 101 2.33 8.12 9.29
CA PHE A 101 1.85 9.47 9.59
C PHE A 101 1.29 10.14 8.33
N VAL A 102 0.10 10.74 8.44
CA VAL A 102 -0.52 11.51 7.34
C VAL A 102 -0.39 13.00 7.61
N ASN A 103 -0.98 13.48 8.71
CA ASN A 103 -0.89 14.86 9.15
C ASN A 103 -1.23 14.98 10.65
N ALA A 104 -0.97 16.15 11.21
CA ALA A 104 -1.51 16.59 12.48
C ALA A 104 -1.69 18.10 12.46
N THR A 105 -2.62 18.61 13.27
CA THR A 105 -2.88 20.05 13.44
C THR A 105 -2.85 20.44 14.90
N ASP A 106 -2.35 21.64 15.20
CA ASP A 106 -2.40 22.24 16.54
C ASP A 106 -3.79 22.82 16.87
N GLU A 107 -3.90 23.52 17.99
CA GLU A 107 -5.17 24.06 18.50
C GLU A 107 -5.82 25.06 17.54
N ASP A 108 -5.02 25.74 16.72
CA ASP A 108 -5.45 26.75 15.74
C ASP A 108 -5.79 26.10 14.38
N GLY A 109 -5.59 24.79 14.25
CA GLY A 109 -5.76 24.04 13.01
C GLY A 109 -4.57 24.15 12.07
N LYS A 110 -3.42 24.65 12.53
CA LYS A 110 -2.21 24.75 11.73
C LYS A 110 -1.51 23.40 11.69
N SER A 111 -1.09 22.99 10.49
CA SER A 111 -0.34 21.75 10.32
C SER A 111 1.00 21.79 11.06
N ILE A 112 1.31 20.68 11.74
CA ILE A 112 2.58 20.46 12.42
C ILE A 112 3.34 19.29 11.78
N PRO A 113 4.68 19.34 11.78
CA PRO A 113 5.50 18.26 11.23
C PRO A 113 5.50 17.03 12.15
N TRP A 114 5.83 15.87 11.57
CA TRP A 114 6.03 14.60 12.29
C TRP A 114 7.00 14.69 13.48
N GLU A 115 7.98 15.58 13.40
CA GLU A 115 9.01 15.75 14.44
C GLU A 115 8.58 16.70 15.57
N ASP A 116 7.32 17.14 15.60
CA ASP A 116 6.79 17.90 16.73
C ASP A 116 6.90 17.04 18.02
N PRO A 117 7.56 17.54 19.08
CA PRO A 117 7.81 16.77 20.30
C PRO A 117 6.54 16.37 21.05
N ARG A 118 5.38 16.96 20.74
CA ARG A 118 4.08 16.59 21.30
C ARG A 118 3.51 15.32 20.65
N ILE A 119 4.07 14.85 19.54
CA ILE A 119 3.69 13.56 18.93
C ILE A 119 4.50 12.44 19.58
N THR A 120 3.79 11.54 20.26
CA THR A 120 4.38 10.39 20.94
C THR A 120 3.96 9.08 20.28
N LYS A 121 4.90 8.13 20.22
CA LYS A 121 4.79 6.87 19.46
C LYS A 121 4.68 5.64 20.37
N ASN A 122 4.54 5.86 21.68
CA ASN A 122 4.51 4.83 22.74
C ASN A 122 5.59 3.73 22.59
N GLY A 123 6.79 4.08 22.13
CA GLY A 123 7.89 3.11 21.97
C GLY A 123 7.61 1.97 20.99
N ALA A 124 6.67 2.16 20.05
CA ALA A 124 6.27 1.15 19.09
C ALA A 124 7.48 0.62 18.30
N SER A 125 7.70 -0.69 18.36
CA SER A 125 8.58 -1.45 17.48
C SER A 125 7.76 -2.57 16.88
N ILE A 126 8.01 -2.87 15.61
CA ILE A 126 7.31 -3.92 14.88
C ILE A 126 8.30 -5.04 14.58
N ASP A 127 7.98 -6.25 15.02
CA ASP A 127 8.71 -7.45 14.62
C ASP A 127 8.27 -7.84 13.21
N THR A 128 9.14 -7.60 12.23
CA THR A 128 8.89 -7.96 10.83
C THR A 128 9.49 -9.30 10.46
N SER A 129 9.99 -10.10 11.42
CA SER A 129 10.57 -11.43 11.13
C SER A 129 9.52 -12.50 10.81
N LYS A 130 8.23 -12.21 11.03
CA LYS A 130 7.13 -13.13 10.77
C LYS A 130 5.90 -12.39 10.27
N PRO A 131 5.03 -13.04 9.47
CA PRO A 131 3.75 -12.47 9.09
C PRO A 131 2.86 -12.20 10.31
N GLY A 132 2.09 -11.12 10.26
CA GLY A 132 1.23 -10.71 11.36
C GLY A 132 0.64 -9.32 11.19
N GLU A 133 -0.27 -8.95 12.08
CA GLU A 133 -0.81 -7.60 12.16
C GLU A 133 -0.37 -6.94 13.46
N HIS A 134 0.12 -5.70 13.35
CA HIS A 134 0.57 -4.91 14.47
C HIS A 134 -0.27 -3.64 14.56
N LYS A 135 -1.06 -3.53 15.63
CA LYS A 135 -1.86 -2.33 15.93
C LYS A 135 -1.01 -1.35 16.71
N ILE A 136 -0.83 -0.17 16.15
CA ILE A 136 -0.03 0.91 16.72
C ILE A 136 -0.91 2.14 16.92
N LYS A 137 -0.56 2.95 17.92
CA LYS A 137 -1.26 4.19 18.24
C LYS A 137 -0.28 5.35 18.33
N TYR A 138 -0.56 6.43 17.62
CA TYR A 138 0.10 7.72 17.82
C TYR A 138 -0.77 8.63 18.66
N THR A 139 -0.12 9.38 19.54
CA THR A 139 -0.80 10.32 20.43
C THR A 139 -0.19 11.70 20.23
N PHE A 140 -1.01 12.67 19.87
CA PHE A 140 -0.64 14.08 19.86
C PHE A 140 -1.12 14.77 21.14
N GLN A 141 -0.18 15.33 21.90
CA GLN A 141 -0.43 16.01 23.17
C GLN A 141 -0.78 17.49 22.93
N GLY A 142 -2.04 17.75 22.57
CA GLY A 142 -2.57 19.11 22.48
C GLY A 142 -2.63 19.80 23.85
N LYS A 143 -2.77 21.13 23.87
CA LYS A 143 -2.77 21.94 25.10
C LYS A 143 -3.86 21.54 26.10
N VAL A 144 -5.01 21.08 25.62
CA VAL A 144 -6.19 20.76 26.46
C VAL A 144 -6.46 19.27 26.53
N LYS A 145 -6.14 18.52 25.48
CA LYS A 145 -6.43 17.09 25.36
C LYS A 145 -5.36 16.38 24.55
N ASN A 146 -5.22 15.09 24.82
CA ASN A 146 -4.51 14.18 23.93
C ASN A 146 -5.48 13.71 22.84
N VAL A 147 -4.99 13.65 21.61
CA VAL A 147 -5.71 13.04 20.48
C VAL A 147 -4.94 11.81 20.03
N ASP A 148 -5.64 10.70 19.94
CA ASP A 148 -5.09 9.41 19.53
C ASP A 148 -5.50 9.09 18.09
N SER A 149 -4.60 8.43 17.35
CA SER A 149 -4.88 7.84 16.04
C SER A 149 -4.26 6.45 15.98
N GLU A 150 -5.08 5.44 15.68
CA GLU A 150 -4.68 4.04 15.59
C GLU A 150 -4.59 3.59 14.13
N PHE A 151 -3.60 2.76 13.84
CA PHE A 151 -3.41 2.14 12.53
C PHE A 151 -2.83 0.73 12.68
N THR A 152 -2.94 -0.04 11.60
CA THR A 152 -2.41 -1.39 11.50
C THR A 152 -1.27 -1.43 10.49
N VAL A 153 -0.18 -2.07 10.87
CA VAL A 153 0.87 -2.51 9.96
C VAL A 153 0.72 -4.01 9.77
N THR A 154 0.52 -4.44 8.53
CA THR A 154 0.38 -5.85 8.17
C THR A 154 1.67 -6.36 7.55
N VAL A 155 2.34 -7.29 8.22
CA VAL A 155 3.52 -8.00 7.69
C VAL A 155 3.05 -9.25 6.94
N LYS A 156 3.47 -9.40 5.68
CA LYS A 156 3.13 -10.53 4.79
C LYS A 156 4.38 -11.23 4.28
N GLU A 157 4.27 -12.49 3.87
CA GLU A 157 5.33 -13.11 3.07
C GLU A 157 5.33 -12.54 1.65
N GLU A 158 6.51 -12.40 1.05
CA GLU A 158 6.59 -12.13 -0.38
C GLU A 158 6.08 -13.36 -1.15
N PRO A 159 5.19 -13.19 -2.13
CA PRO A 159 4.65 -14.31 -2.88
C PRO A 159 5.65 -14.78 -3.93
N PHE A 160 5.59 -16.08 -4.24
CA PHE A 160 6.10 -16.61 -5.50
C PHE A 160 5.05 -16.38 -6.59
N THR A 161 5.45 -15.75 -7.70
CA THR A 161 4.53 -15.45 -8.80
C THR A 161 5.12 -15.86 -10.13
N ILE A 162 4.37 -16.63 -10.91
CA ILE A 162 4.63 -16.79 -12.35
C ILE A 162 3.76 -15.76 -13.08
N LYS A 163 4.40 -14.79 -13.74
CA LYS A 163 3.71 -13.75 -14.51
C LYS A 163 3.42 -14.19 -15.93
N GLN A 164 4.34 -14.92 -16.54
CA GLN A 164 4.22 -15.37 -17.92
C GLN A 164 4.97 -16.68 -18.11
N VAL A 165 4.41 -17.55 -18.93
CA VAL A 165 5.04 -18.76 -19.45
C VAL A 165 4.79 -18.85 -20.96
N PRO A 166 5.68 -19.49 -21.72
CA PRO A 166 5.53 -19.59 -23.15
C PRO A 166 4.49 -20.65 -23.50
N TYR A 167 3.92 -20.51 -24.69
CA TYR A 167 3.30 -21.62 -25.41
C TYR A 167 4.14 -21.90 -26.66
N PHE A 168 4.08 -23.15 -27.13
CA PHE A 168 4.85 -23.60 -28.28
C PHE A 168 3.92 -24.06 -29.38
N ASP A 169 4.35 -23.84 -30.62
CA ASP A 169 3.64 -24.26 -31.82
C ASP A 169 4.63 -24.95 -32.75
N PHE A 170 4.28 -26.15 -33.19
CA PHE A 170 5.11 -26.99 -34.04
C PHE A 170 4.53 -27.16 -35.45
N GLU A 171 3.44 -26.46 -35.79
CA GLU A 171 2.79 -26.51 -37.10
C GLU A 171 2.42 -27.95 -37.57
N ASP A 172 2.05 -28.06 -38.85
CA ASP A 172 1.69 -29.33 -39.48
C ASP A 172 2.91 -30.11 -39.96
N HIS A 173 2.93 -31.40 -39.65
CA HIS A 173 4.04 -32.26 -39.99
C HIS A 173 3.61 -33.64 -40.49
N ILE A 174 4.18 -34.04 -41.63
CA ILE A 174 4.10 -35.41 -42.15
C ILE A 174 5.15 -36.27 -41.42
N LEU A 175 4.72 -37.38 -40.84
CA LEU A 175 5.61 -38.36 -40.23
C LEU A 175 6.17 -39.32 -41.28
N VAL A 176 7.41 -39.75 -41.07
CA VAL A 176 8.13 -40.71 -41.90
C VAL A 176 8.46 -41.96 -41.06
N SER A 177 9.18 -42.93 -41.61
CA SER A 177 9.51 -44.20 -40.92
C SER A 177 10.53 -44.07 -39.78
N THR A 178 10.97 -42.85 -39.44
CA THR A 178 11.91 -42.57 -38.35
C THR A 178 11.37 -41.46 -37.46
N ASN A 179 11.90 -41.35 -36.23
CA ASN A 179 11.57 -40.25 -35.33
C ASN A 179 11.78 -38.90 -36.03
N LYS A 180 10.80 -38.02 -35.90
CA LYS A 180 10.86 -36.66 -36.45
C LYS A 180 11.09 -35.68 -35.32
N SER A 181 12.18 -34.93 -35.38
CA SER A 181 12.39 -33.76 -34.52
C SER A 181 11.92 -32.51 -35.24
N VAL A 182 11.06 -31.74 -34.59
CA VAL A 182 10.45 -30.54 -35.14
C VAL A 182 10.68 -29.36 -34.23
N VAL A 183 10.83 -28.17 -34.81
CA VAL A 183 11.28 -26.97 -34.09
C VAL A 183 10.09 -26.06 -33.82
N ASN A 184 10.03 -25.48 -32.61
CA ASN A 184 9.03 -24.49 -32.26
C ASN A 184 9.09 -23.29 -33.21
N LYS A 185 7.92 -22.84 -33.65
CA LYS A 185 7.73 -21.70 -34.55
C LYS A 185 7.33 -20.44 -33.81
N LYS A 186 6.99 -20.55 -32.53
CA LYS A 186 6.58 -19.40 -31.77
C LYS A 186 7.77 -18.55 -31.32
N GLU A 187 7.77 -17.30 -31.78
CA GLU A 187 8.86 -16.37 -31.58
C GLU A 187 8.95 -15.87 -30.15
N ASN A 188 10.18 -15.64 -29.68
CA ASN A 188 10.51 -15.01 -28.41
C ASN A 188 9.79 -15.61 -27.19
N PRO A 189 9.85 -16.94 -26.98
CA PRO A 189 9.27 -17.55 -25.79
C PRO A 189 9.99 -17.07 -24.52
N THR A 190 9.23 -16.56 -23.55
CA THR A 190 9.77 -16.11 -22.28
C THR A 190 9.02 -16.71 -21.09
N ILE A 191 9.76 -16.88 -20.00
CA ILE A 191 9.23 -17.19 -18.68
C ILE A 191 9.54 -15.99 -17.79
N ASP A 192 8.52 -15.41 -17.19
CA ASP A 192 8.65 -14.24 -16.32
C ASP A 192 8.12 -14.64 -14.93
N LEU A 193 8.97 -14.53 -13.91
CA LEU A 193 8.64 -14.91 -12.54
C LEU A 193 9.16 -13.89 -11.52
N GLU A 194 8.58 -13.92 -10.32
CA GLU A 194 8.96 -13.09 -9.18
C GLU A 194 9.04 -13.97 -7.92
N THR A 195 10.12 -13.81 -7.17
CA THR A 195 10.43 -14.56 -5.95
C THR A 195 10.73 -13.59 -4.80
N PRO A 196 10.66 -14.06 -3.54
CA PRO A 196 11.05 -13.25 -2.39
C PRO A 196 12.42 -12.60 -2.55
N SER A 197 12.46 -11.28 -2.39
CA SER A 197 13.62 -10.43 -2.61
C SER A 197 14.32 -10.03 -1.31
N ILE A 198 13.57 -9.94 -0.21
CA ILE A 198 14.05 -9.47 1.09
C ILE A 198 14.63 -10.65 1.87
N GLU A 199 13.76 -11.53 2.37
CA GLU A 199 14.15 -12.78 2.97
C GLU A 199 14.18 -13.85 1.89
N GLY A 200 15.37 -14.06 1.33
CA GLY A 200 15.56 -15.05 0.26
C GLY A 200 15.17 -16.44 0.72
N LYS A 201 14.50 -17.19 -0.16
CA LYS A 201 14.09 -18.57 0.06
C LYS A 201 14.69 -19.48 -1.01
N ASP A 202 14.79 -20.77 -0.70
CA ASP A 202 15.12 -21.78 -1.70
C ASP A 202 13.85 -22.08 -2.52
N TRP A 203 13.96 -22.20 -3.84
CA TRP A 203 12.79 -22.34 -4.71
C TRP A 203 13.11 -23.07 -6.01
N GLN A 204 12.10 -23.73 -6.57
CA GLN A 204 12.20 -24.39 -7.87
C GLN A 204 11.09 -23.97 -8.81
N LEU A 205 11.45 -23.72 -10.07
CA LEU A 205 10.50 -23.71 -11.18
C LEU A 205 10.53 -25.08 -11.84
N GLN A 206 9.39 -25.75 -11.81
CA GLN A 206 9.17 -27.03 -12.45
C GLN A 206 8.20 -26.90 -13.62
N VAL A 207 8.37 -27.77 -14.60
CA VAL A 207 7.49 -27.88 -15.76
C VAL A 207 7.16 -29.34 -16.02
N GLU A 208 5.89 -29.59 -16.30
CA GLU A 208 5.33 -30.88 -16.62
C GLU A 208 4.61 -30.81 -17.96
N LEU A 209 4.73 -31.87 -18.78
CA LEU A 209 4.04 -32.01 -20.05
C LEU A 209 2.95 -33.07 -19.95
N SER A 210 1.70 -32.67 -20.17
CA SER A 210 0.58 -33.60 -20.27
C SER A 210 0.67 -34.47 -21.53
N PRO A 211 -0.09 -35.59 -21.58
CA PRO A 211 -0.28 -36.32 -22.82
C PRO A 211 -0.84 -35.45 -23.93
N PHE A 212 -0.36 -35.65 -25.16
CA PHE A 212 -0.91 -35.02 -26.35
C PHE A 212 -2.20 -35.72 -26.79
N LEU A 213 -3.32 -35.00 -26.81
CA LEU A 213 -4.63 -35.53 -27.14
C LEU A 213 -5.12 -34.96 -28.47
N ASP A 214 -5.73 -35.79 -29.31
CA ASP A 214 -6.37 -35.30 -30.52
C ASP A 214 -7.60 -34.44 -30.17
N LYS A 215 -7.72 -33.26 -30.78
CA LYS A 215 -8.79 -32.29 -30.51
C LYS A 215 -10.20 -32.82 -30.77
N LYS A 216 -10.36 -33.77 -31.70
CA LYS A 216 -11.66 -34.36 -32.06
C LYS A 216 -11.93 -35.66 -31.31
N ASN A 217 -10.88 -36.42 -31.00
CA ASN A 217 -10.97 -37.69 -30.31
C ASN A 217 -9.92 -37.79 -29.19
N SER A 218 -10.30 -37.42 -27.98
CA SER A 218 -9.42 -37.45 -26.80
C SER A 218 -8.89 -38.84 -26.43
N LYS A 219 -9.41 -39.94 -27.00
CA LYS A 219 -8.85 -41.29 -26.86
C LYS A 219 -7.67 -41.55 -27.79
N SER A 220 -7.48 -40.71 -28.81
CA SER A 220 -6.32 -40.75 -29.70
C SER A 220 -5.20 -39.91 -29.07
N ILE A 221 -4.15 -40.59 -28.65
CA ILE A 221 -3.00 -40.00 -27.96
C ILE A 221 -1.79 -40.05 -28.88
N LEU A 222 -1.03 -38.96 -28.97
CA LEU A 222 0.27 -38.95 -29.65
C LEU A 222 1.32 -39.55 -28.70
N LYS A 223 1.77 -40.78 -28.98
CA LYS A 223 2.57 -41.58 -28.04
C LYS A 223 4.07 -41.38 -28.21
N GLY A 224 4.79 -41.50 -27.09
CA GLY A 224 6.27 -41.46 -27.03
C GLY A 224 6.87 -40.10 -27.39
N VAL A 225 6.05 -39.04 -27.35
CA VAL A 225 6.46 -37.68 -27.66
C VAL A 225 7.32 -37.16 -26.54
N SER A 226 8.39 -36.44 -26.90
CA SER A 226 9.22 -35.75 -25.93
C SER A 226 9.56 -34.33 -26.37
N LEU A 227 9.38 -33.37 -25.47
CA LEU A 227 9.64 -31.95 -25.67
C LEU A 227 10.96 -31.57 -25.01
N TYR A 228 11.87 -30.97 -25.76
CA TYR A 228 13.09 -30.37 -25.23
C TYR A 228 12.91 -28.86 -25.03
N ILE A 229 13.18 -28.39 -23.81
CA ILE A 229 13.23 -26.96 -23.45
C ILE A 229 14.68 -26.64 -23.04
N PRO A 230 15.38 -25.74 -23.75
CA PRO A 230 16.77 -25.41 -23.45
C PRO A 230 16.87 -24.50 -22.22
N LYS A 231 18.11 -24.30 -21.75
CA LYS A 231 18.41 -23.12 -20.92
C LYS A 231 18.16 -21.86 -21.72
N GLY A 232 17.79 -20.78 -21.06
CA GLY A 232 17.60 -19.49 -21.70
C GLY A 232 18.56 -18.42 -21.17
N LYS A 233 18.41 -17.21 -21.68
CA LYS A 233 19.15 -16.04 -21.20
C LYS A 233 18.34 -15.36 -20.10
N LEU A 234 18.93 -15.25 -18.91
CA LEU A 234 18.32 -14.57 -17.77
C LEU A 234 18.55 -13.06 -17.82
N GLU A 235 17.53 -12.33 -17.39
CA GLU A 235 17.54 -10.89 -17.14
C GLU A 235 16.79 -10.64 -15.83
N SER A 236 17.27 -9.68 -15.04
CA SER A 236 16.69 -9.29 -13.75
C SER A 236 16.60 -7.76 -13.67
N ASP A 237 15.60 -7.25 -12.94
CA ASP A 237 15.48 -5.83 -12.61
C ASP A 237 16.27 -5.45 -11.34
N LEU A 238 16.83 -6.45 -10.65
CA LEU A 238 17.74 -6.30 -9.52
C LEU A 238 19.10 -6.93 -9.87
N GLU A 239 20.21 -6.28 -9.52
CA GLU A 239 21.54 -6.89 -9.62
C GLU A 239 21.68 -7.98 -8.55
N THR A 240 21.30 -9.21 -8.90
CA THR A 240 21.33 -10.38 -8.02
C THR A 240 22.07 -11.55 -8.66
N GLU A 241 22.59 -12.44 -7.82
CA GLU A 241 23.15 -13.72 -8.24
C GLU A 241 22.09 -14.57 -8.95
N GLU A 242 22.41 -15.06 -10.16
CA GLU A 242 21.46 -15.82 -10.98
C GLU A 242 21.06 -17.17 -10.37
N PRO A 243 19.79 -17.60 -10.53
CA PRO A 243 19.39 -18.97 -10.22
C PRO A 243 20.12 -19.96 -11.13
N THR A 244 20.26 -21.20 -10.67
CA THR A 244 20.81 -22.27 -11.50
C THR A 244 19.76 -22.71 -12.52
N GLN A 245 20.15 -22.78 -13.80
CA GLN A 245 19.29 -23.27 -14.89
C GLN A 245 19.67 -24.67 -15.36
N TYR A 246 18.64 -25.43 -15.72
CA TYR A 246 18.72 -26.74 -16.35
C TYR A 246 18.01 -26.69 -17.70
N ASP A 247 18.38 -27.57 -18.62
CA ASP A 247 17.49 -27.91 -19.73
C ASP A 247 16.53 -29.01 -19.28
N CYS A 248 15.46 -29.21 -20.04
CA CYS A 248 14.43 -30.18 -19.71
C CYS A 248 14.11 -31.03 -20.95
N GLN A 249 14.19 -32.35 -20.78
CA GLN A 249 13.63 -33.31 -21.71
C GLN A 249 12.34 -33.86 -21.08
N LEU A 250 11.20 -33.32 -21.49
CA LEU A 250 9.89 -33.68 -20.94
C LEU A 250 9.28 -34.82 -21.74
N GLU A 251 8.88 -35.88 -21.07
CA GLU A 251 8.02 -36.90 -21.65
C GLU A 251 6.55 -36.49 -21.48
N ALA A 252 5.71 -36.81 -22.47
CA ALA A 252 4.27 -36.51 -22.41
C ALA A 252 3.50 -37.48 -21.48
N ASN A 253 3.98 -37.64 -20.25
CA ASN A 253 3.48 -38.58 -19.25
C ASN A 253 3.14 -37.94 -17.89
N GLY A 254 3.24 -36.60 -17.79
CA GLY A 254 2.94 -35.89 -16.55
C GLY A 254 4.06 -35.93 -15.51
N LYS A 255 5.31 -36.28 -15.89
CA LYS A 255 6.45 -36.17 -14.98
C LYS A 255 7.05 -34.76 -15.02
N ALA A 256 7.10 -34.11 -13.86
CA ALA A 256 7.75 -32.81 -13.71
C ALA A 256 9.28 -32.89 -13.86
N SER A 257 9.86 -31.85 -14.47
CA SER A 257 11.32 -31.59 -14.49
C SER A 257 11.61 -30.20 -13.94
N ILE A 258 12.75 -30.06 -13.26
CA ILE A 258 13.20 -28.78 -12.72
C ILE A 258 13.90 -28.00 -13.83
N LEU A 259 13.40 -26.81 -14.15
CA LEU A 259 14.01 -25.92 -15.13
C LEU A 259 14.94 -24.90 -14.45
N MET A 260 14.55 -24.39 -13.28
CA MET A 260 15.32 -23.41 -12.52
C MET A 260 15.29 -23.71 -11.03
N HIS A 261 16.41 -23.45 -10.36
CA HIS A 261 16.56 -23.58 -8.92
C HIS A 261 17.25 -22.32 -8.37
N GLY A 262 16.54 -21.59 -7.51
CA GLY A 262 17.12 -20.51 -6.73
C GLY A 262 17.34 -20.93 -5.28
N THR A 263 18.19 -20.18 -4.60
CA THR A 263 18.52 -20.39 -3.19
C THR A 263 18.25 -19.12 -2.38
N LYS A 264 18.42 -19.19 -1.05
CA LYS A 264 18.36 -18.02 -0.17
C LYS A 264 19.29 -16.86 -0.56
N THR A 265 20.26 -17.08 -1.45
CA THR A 265 21.17 -16.05 -1.96
C THR A 265 21.10 -15.85 -3.47
N LYS A 266 20.54 -16.80 -4.24
CA LYS A 266 20.50 -16.78 -5.70
C LYS A 266 19.07 -16.80 -6.25
N GLY A 267 18.80 -16.04 -7.29
CA GLY A 267 17.49 -16.04 -7.95
C GLY A 267 16.41 -15.31 -7.15
N LYS A 268 16.77 -14.25 -6.44
CA LYS A 268 15.83 -13.38 -5.73
C LYS A 268 15.21 -12.35 -6.67
N GLY A 269 13.97 -11.93 -6.39
CA GLY A 269 13.32 -10.85 -7.12
C GLY A 269 12.76 -11.28 -8.47
N ARG A 270 12.78 -10.38 -9.45
CA ARG A 270 12.13 -10.62 -10.75
C ARG A 270 13.11 -11.16 -11.77
N TRP A 271 12.69 -12.21 -12.45
CA TRP A 271 13.48 -12.88 -13.46
C TRP A 271 12.69 -13.03 -14.75
N LYS A 272 13.36 -12.69 -15.85
CA LYS A 272 12.90 -12.95 -17.21
C LYS A 272 13.88 -13.92 -17.86
N ASN A 273 13.41 -15.11 -18.22
CA ASN A 273 14.17 -16.10 -18.94
C ASN A 273 13.76 -16.12 -20.42
N LYS A 274 14.66 -15.71 -21.32
CA LYS A 274 14.44 -15.71 -22.77
C LYS A 274 14.96 -17.00 -23.38
N LEU A 275 14.05 -17.84 -23.88
CA LEU A 275 14.41 -19.12 -24.48
C LEU A 275 14.72 -18.96 -25.97
N ALA A 276 15.71 -19.69 -26.48
CA ALA A 276 16.03 -19.71 -27.89
C ALA A 276 14.98 -20.50 -28.68
N THR A 277 14.15 -19.80 -29.49
CA THR A 277 13.04 -20.41 -30.25
C THR A 277 13.44 -21.66 -31.02
N LYS A 278 14.59 -21.62 -31.70
CA LYS A 278 15.04 -22.69 -32.60
C LYS A 278 15.58 -23.93 -31.87
N GLU A 279 15.87 -23.82 -30.58
CA GLU A 279 16.39 -24.92 -29.76
C GLU A 279 15.26 -25.67 -29.04
N ILE A 280 14.05 -25.12 -29.01
CA ILE A 280 12.88 -25.82 -28.46
C ILE A 280 12.38 -26.81 -29.52
N THR A 281 12.43 -28.10 -29.21
CA THR A 281 12.10 -29.15 -30.18
C THR A 281 11.13 -30.18 -29.63
N LEU A 282 10.29 -30.71 -30.50
CA LEU A 282 9.39 -31.83 -30.21
C LEU A 282 9.85 -33.05 -31.01
N SER A 283 10.20 -34.13 -30.31
CA SER A 283 10.51 -35.42 -30.90
C SER A 283 9.24 -36.26 -30.98
N ILE A 284 8.86 -36.66 -32.19
CA ILE A 284 7.64 -37.42 -32.49
C ILE A 284 8.04 -38.78 -33.08
N PRO A 285 7.71 -39.90 -32.41
CA PRO A 285 7.94 -41.23 -32.96
C PRO A 285 7.10 -41.51 -34.22
N PRO A 286 7.57 -42.42 -35.10
CA PRO A 286 6.78 -42.92 -36.22
C PRO A 286 5.53 -43.66 -35.72
N GLU A 287 4.64 -44.04 -36.63
CA GLU A 287 3.43 -44.87 -36.37
C GLU A 287 2.28 -44.19 -35.60
N ASN A 288 2.45 -42.93 -35.22
CA ASN A 288 1.35 -42.13 -34.71
C ASN A 288 0.30 -41.84 -35.79
N LYS A 289 -0.98 -41.84 -35.40
CA LYS A 289 -2.10 -41.59 -36.33
C LYS A 289 -2.12 -40.13 -36.79
N LYS A 290 -2.64 -39.88 -37.99
CA LYS A 290 -2.98 -38.52 -38.43
C LYS A 290 -4.01 -37.93 -37.49
N GLY A 291 -3.76 -36.71 -37.01
CA GLY A 291 -4.64 -36.00 -36.09
C GLY A 291 -4.19 -34.56 -35.87
N ASN A 292 -4.98 -33.81 -35.11
CA ASN A 292 -4.59 -32.50 -34.60
C ASN A 292 -4.45 -32.64 -33.09
N TYR A 293 -3.22 -32.59 -32.58
CA TYR A 293 -2.89 -32.92 -31.21
C TYR A 293 -2.48 -31.69 -30.41
N GLU A 294 -3.02 -31.55 -29.21
CA GLU A 294 -2.66 -30.50 -28.26
C GLU A 294 -2.23 -31.11 -26.93
N SER A 295 -1.36 -30.41 -26.22
CA SER A 295 -0.94 -30.73 -24.85
C SER A 295 -0.81 -29.46 -24.02
N THR A 296 -0.81 -29.62 -22.70
CA THR A 296 -0.67 -28.54 -21.72
C THR A 296 0.68 -28.66 -21.03
N LEU A 297 1.35 -27.51 -20.88
CA LEU A 297 2.47 -27.37 -19.97
C LEU A 297 1.95 -26.86 -18.62
N HIS A 298 2.18 -27.65 -17.57
CA HIS A 298 1.89 -27.23 -16.20
C HIS A 298 3.16 -26.70 -15.56
N TRP A 299 3.14 -25.42 -15.18
CA TRP A 299 4.27 -24.73 -14.58
C TRP A 299 4.01 -24.51 -13.09
N THR A 300 4.98 -24.90 -12.27
CA THR A 300 4.87 -24.80 -10.81
C THR A 300 6.10 -24.08 -10.28
N LEU A 301 5.90 -22.96 -9.59
CA LEU A 301 6.93 -22.26 -8.83
C LEU A 301 6.68 -22.52 -7.35
N LEU A 302 7.61 -23.23 -6.72
CA LEU A 302 7.43 -23.70 -5.35
C LEU A 302 8.57 -23.23 -4.45
N ASP A 303 8.19 -22.87 -3.22
CA ASP A 303 9.09 -22.76 -2.08
C ASP A 303 9.58 -24.18 -1.74
N VAL A 304 10.89 -24.39 -1.74
CA VAL A 304 11.49 -25.67 -1.34
C VAL A 304 12.15 -25.44 0.01
N PRO A 305 11.63 -25.99 1.12
CA PRO A 305 12.35 -25.93 2.37
C PRO A 305 13.71 -26.62 2.22
N GLY A 306 14.79 -25.85 2.42
CA GLY A 306 16.16 -26.37 2.50
C GLY A 306 16.42 -27.17 3.77
#